data_AF-A0A7S0N8G3-F1
#
_entry.id   AF-A0A7S0N8G3-F1
#
_cell.length_a   1.000
_cell.length_b   1.000
_cell.length_c   1.000
_cell.angle_alpha   90.00
_cell.angle_beta   90.00
_cell.angle_gamma   90.00
#
_symmetry.space_group_name_H-M   'P 1'
#
loop_
_entity.id
_entity.type
_entity.pdbx_description
1 polymer ?
#
loop_
_entity_poly.entity_id
_entity_poly.type
_entity_poly.pdbx_seq_one_letter_code
_entity_poly.pdbx_strand_id
1 'polypeptide(L)'
;MTKIAGLLLLTLLSTEAQTIGSEAKSSTETVNMADVLVSLEKKSGIFLSQKYFALIEMPAEYSQHGLCKQMPSLFSKPRQNDVTVVFPSEGSKLLVNSAVLSLISPVLYIEYLQSSKTNGVVLEHGTLSAFSKLVLLASGHIVPAYSLDELLDLAGMAHELQIPAVLAVLEEAIASTAEVETYAKVLIVSHRRGLNRTTANTLHLAARSFHHFIASDGYLQLPERIITALLADDALEAMQEGA
;
A
#
# COMPACT_ATOMS: atom_id res chain seq x y z
N MET A 1 -20.53 -15.89 6.58
CA MET A 1 -19.10 -16.26 6.70
C MET A 1 -18.48 -16.79 5.39
N THR A 2 -19.21 -17.45 4.50
CA THR A 2 -18.69 -18.00 3.23
C THR A 2 -18.34 -16.97 2.13
N LYS A 3 -18.93 -15.75 2.17
CA LYS A 3 -18.75 -14.74 1.11
C LYS A 3 -17.43 -13.95 1.21
N ILE A 4 -16.85 -13.85 2.41
CA ILE A 4 -15.65 -13.04 2.66
C ILE A 4 -14.37 -13.83 2.31
N ALA A 5 -14.37 -15.14 2.60
CA ALA A 5 -13.31 -16.04 2.16
C ALA A 5 -13.17 -16.08 0.63
N GLY A 6 -14.29 -16.02 -0.11
CA GLY A 6 -14.28 -15.97 -1.58
C GLY A 6 -13.69 -14.68 -2.16
N LEU A 7 -13.86 -13.55 -1.47
CA LEU A 7 -13.35 -12.26 -1.92
C LEU A 7 -11.83 -12.14 -1.70
N LEU A 8 -11.34 -12.58 -0.53
CA LEU A 8 -9.91 -12.71 -0.22
C LEU A 8 -9.20 -13.63 -1.23
N LEU A 9 -9.85 -14.75 -1.58
CA LEU A 9 -9.39 -15.66 -2.63
C LEU A 9 -9.27 -14.94 -3.98
N LEU A 10 -10.28 -14.15 -4.37
CA LEU A 10 -10.29 -13.45 -5.66
C LEU A 10 -9.19 -12.38 -5.77
N THR A 11 -8.84 -11.69 -4.69
CA THR A 11 -7.71 -10.73 -4.66
C THR A 11 -6.35 -11.42 -4.74
N LEU A 12 -6.17 -12.53 -4.01
CA LEU A 12 -4.94 -13.34 -4.12
C LEU A 12 -4.79 -13.91 -5.54
N LEU A 13 -5.89 -14.45 -6.07
CA LEU A 13 -5.96 -14.99 -7.42
C LEU A 13 -5.76 -13.92 -8.50
N SER A 14 -6.22 -12.68 -8.32
CA SER A 14 -6.02 -11.65 -9.35
C SER A 14 -4.57 -11.21 -9.45
N THR A 15 -3.84 -11.22 -8.33
CA THR A 15 -2.44 -10.78 -8.30
C THR A 15 -1.54 -11.84 -8.92
N GLU A 16 -1.73 -13.11 -8.55
CA GLU A 16 -0.93 -14.20 -9.15
C GLU A 16 -1.40 -14.57 -10.56
N ALA A 17 -2.69 -14.46 -10.90
CA ALA A 17 -3.16 -14.65 -12.27
C ALA A 17 -2.68 -13.53 -13.21
N GLN A 18 -2.45 -12.31 -12.72
CA GLN A 18 -1.79 -11.26 -13.49
C GLN A 18 -0.31 -11.57 -13.72
N THR A 19 0.39 -12.10 -12.72
CA THR A 19 1.79 -12.53 -12.88
C THR A 19 1.90 -13.69 -13.87
N ILE A 20 1.09 -14.74 -13.71
CA ILE A 20 1.06 -15.90 -14.61
C ILE A 20 0.58 -15.51 -16.01
N GLY A 21 -0.42 -14.62 -16.11
CA GLY A 21 -0.88 -14.09 -17.39
C GLY A 21 0.15 -13.21 -18.10
N SER A 22 1.03 -12.54 -17.35
CA SER A 22 2.15 -11.78 -17.92
C SER A 22 3.30 -12.69 -18.39
N GLU A 23 3.57 -13.78 -17.66
CA GLU A 23 4.53 -14.81 -18.05
C GLU A 23 4.05 -15.56 -19.31
N ALA A 24 2.76 -15.85 -19.41
CA ALA A 24 2.15 -16.51 -20.55
C ALA A 24 2.04 -15.62 -21.79
N LYS A 25 2.05 -14.28 -21.69
CA LYS A 25 2.05 -13.39 -22.87
C LYS A 25 3.32 -13.52 -23.73
N SER A 26 4.37 -14.18 -23.23
CA SER A 26 5.59 -14.48 -24.00
C SER A 26 5.50 -15.76 -24.84
N SER A 27 4.49 -16.60 -24.64
CA SER A 27 4.22 -17.80 -25.44
C SER A 27 2.83 -17.70 -26.07
N THR A 28 2.69 -18.02 -27.34
CA THR A 28 1.40 -18.00 -28.07
C THR A 28 0.45 -19.13 -27.65
N GLU A 29 0.48 -19.55 -26.39
CA GLU A 29 -0.36 -20.62 -25.86
C GLU A 29 -1.55 -20.04 -25.09
N THR A 30 -2.74 -20.51 -25.45
CA THR A 30 -3.97 -20.26 -24.69
C THR A 30 -3.81 -20.83 -23.28
N VAL A 31 -3.75 -19.95 -22.29
CA VAL A 31 -3.63 -20.34 -20.89
C VAL A 31 -4.89 -21.07 -20.44
N ASN A 32 -4.76 -22.35 -20.13
CA ASN A 32 -5.83 -23.13 -19.53
C ASN A 32 -5.93 -22.77 -18.05
N MET A 33 -7.09 -22.24 -17.64
CA MET A 33 -7.35 -21.80 -16.27
C MET A 33 -7.17 -22.93 -15.24
N ALA A 34 -7.36 -24.19 -15.64
CA ALA A 34 -7.10 -25.34 -14.78
C ALA A 34 -5.62 -25.46 -14.36
N ASP A 35 -4.70 -25.15 -15.28
CA ASP A 35 -3.26 -25.28 -15.02
C ASP A 35 -2.74 -24.15 -14.13
N VAL A 36 -3.32 -22.94 -14.26
CA VAL A 36 -3.07 -21.79 -13.37
C VAL A 36 -3.44 -22.15 -11.93
N LEU A 37 -4.61 -22.75 -11.73
CA LEU A 37 -5.12 -23.15 -10.43
C LEU A 37 -4.29 -24.26 -9.77
N VAL A 38 -3.83 -25.25 -10.55
CA VAL A 38 -2.93 -26.30 -10.06
C VAL A 38 -1.56 -25.73 -9.68
N SER A 39 -1.06 -24.76 -10.44
CA SER A 39 0.21 -24.08 -10.14
C SER A 39 0.12 -23.26 -8.85
N LEU A 40 -1.00 -22.57 -8.64
CA LEU A 40 -1.32 -21.82 -7.42
C LEU A 40 -1.43 -22.72 -6.19
N GLU A 41 -2.15 -23.84 -6.29
CA GLU A 41 -2.28 -24.82 -5.22
C GLU A 41 -0.92 -25.40 -4.83
N LYS A 42 -0.06 -25.68 -5.81
CA LYS A 42 1.31 -26.16 -5.57
C LYS A 42 2.24 -25.11 -4.96
N LYS A 43 2.12 -23.84 -5.34
CA LYS A 43 2.99 -22.75 -4.86
C LYS A 43 2.57 -22.19 -3.50
N SER A 44 1.27 -22.06 -3.26
CA SER A 44 0.71 -21.47 -2.03
C SER A 44 0.43 -22.50 -0.94
N GLY A 45 0.33 -23.80 -1.29
CA GLY A 45 -0.06 -24.87 -0.36
C GLY A 45 -1.54 -24.82 0.05
N ILE A 46 -2.35 -23.96 -0.57
CA ILE A 46 -3.77 -23.79 -0.27
C ILE A 46 -4.58 -24.70 -1.21
N PHE A 47 -5.26 -25.70 -0.63
CA PHE A 47 -6.09 -26.64 -1.38
C PHE A 47 -7.41 -25.99 -1.79
N LEU A 48 -7.56 -25.63 -3.07
CA LEU A 48 -8.76 -24.98 -3.59
C LEU A 48 -9.69 -26.01 -4.20
N SER A 49 -10.56 -26.62 -3.39
CA SER A 49 -11.52 -27.60 -3.93
C SER A 49 -12.49 -26.91 -4.91
N GLN A 50 -12.73 -27.53 -6.07
CA GLN A 50 -13.66 -27.06 -7.12
C GLN A 50 -15.07 -26.70 -6.61
N LYS A 51 -15.49 -27.23 -5.45
CA LYS A 51 -16.76 -26.89 -4.78
C LYS A 51 -16.86 -25.44 -4.31
N TYR A 52 -15.76 -24.73 -4.06
CA TYR A 52 -15.80 -23.34 -3.60
C TYR A 52 -16.05 -22.32 -4.72
N PHE A 53 -15.73 -22.67 -5.98
CA PHE A 53 -15.94 -21.80 -7.14
C PHE A 53 -17.34 -21.91 -7.75
N ALA A 54 -17.99 -23.07 -7.65
CA ALA A 54 -19.37 -23.25 -8.11
C ALA A 54 -20.42 -22.41 -7.33
N LEU A 55 -20.01 -21.71 -6.26
CA LEU A 55 -20.84 -20.82 -5.45
C LEU A 55 -20.65 -19.33 -5.77
N ILE A 56 -19.82 -18.98 -6.76
CA ILE A 56 -19.56 -17.60 -7.16
C ILE A 56 -19.96 -17.42 -8.63
N GLU A 57 -21.25 -17.53 -8.93
CA GLU A 57 -21.81 -16.75 -10.02
C GLU A 57 -21.90 -15.30 -9.52
N MET A 58 -20.88 -14.48 -9.82
CA MET A 58 -21.01 -13.04 -9.61
C MET A 58 -21.90 -12.49 -10.74
N PRO A 59 -23.02 -11.82 -10.43
CA PRO A 59 -23.73 -11.01 -11.41
C PRO A 59 -22.74 -10.03 -12.05
N ALA A 60 -22.85 -9.77 -13.36
CA ALA A 60 -21.96 -8.88 -14.11
C ALA A 60 -21.80 -7.47 -13.49
N GLU A 61 -22.75 -7.08 -12.62
CA GLU A 61 -22.76 -5.87 -11.82
C GLU A 61 -21.62 -5.78 -10.77
N TYR A 62 -21.02 -6.92 -10.39
CA TYR A 62 -19.90 -7.02 -9.45
C TYR A 62 -18.55 -7.24 -10.14
N SER A 63 -18.35 -6.64 -11.32
CA SER A 63 -16.99 -6.44 -11.85
C SER A 63 -16.12 -5.78 -10.76
N GLN A 64 -14.82 -6.10 -10.69
CA GLN A 64 -13.89 -5.50 -9.71
C GLN A 64 -14.00 -3.96 -9.68
N HIS A 65 -14.26 -3.32 -10.83
CA HIS A 65 -14.53 -1.89 -10.94
C HIS A 65 -15.86 -1.43 -10.29
N GLY A 66 -16.91 -2.24 -10.33
CA GLY A 66 -18.19 -1.95 -9.66
C GLY A 66 -18.08 -2.03 -8.14
N LEU A 67 -17.35 -3.03 -7.62
CA LEU A 67 -17.09 -3.19 -6.18
C LEU A 67 -16.23 -2.03 -5.62
N CYS A 68 -15.15 -1.65 -6.32
CA CYS A 68 -14.31 -0.51 -5.91
C CYS A 68 -15.08 0.82 -5.91
N LYS A 69 -16.00 1.04 -6.88
CA LYS A 69 -16.87 2.22 -6.89
C LYS A 69 -17.90 2.24 -5.76
N GLN A 70 -18.33 1.07 -5.28
CA GLN A 70 -19.31 0.97 -4.20
C GLN A 70 -18.66 0.93 -2.80
N MET A 71 -17.37 0.63 -2.66
CA MET A 71 -16.65 0.58 -1.38
C MET A 71 -16.86 1.85 -0.52
N PRO A 72 -16.72 3.08 -1.02
CA PRO A 72 -17.02 4.29 -0.25
C PRO A 72 -18.46 4.34 0.28
N SER A 73 -19.42 3.87 -0.53
CA SER A 73 -20.84 3.83 -0.14
C SER A 73 -21.13 2.77 0.94
N LEU A 74 -20.31 1.72 1.05
CA LEU A 74 -20.43 0.71 2.11
C LEU A 74 -20.09 1.29 3.48
N PHE A 75 -19.15 2.25 3.57
CA PHE A 75 -18.88 2.96 4.82
C PHE A 75 -20.06 3.80 5.31
N SER A 76 -20.87 4.31 4.37
CA SER A 76 -22.01 5.19 4.66
C SER A 76 -23.29 4.45 5.12
N LYS A 77 -23.29 3.11 5.12
CA LYS A 77 -24.45 2.29 5.49
C LYS A 77 -24.27 1.71 6.91
N PRO A 78 -24.74 2.40 7.97
CA PRO A 78 -24.48 2.02 9.36
C PRO A 78 -25.03 0.65 9.74
N ARG A 79 -26.02 0.12 9.03
CA ARG A 79 -26.57 -1.24 9.27
C ARG A 79 -25.62 -2.38 8.89
N GLN A 80 -24.50 -2.09 8.23
CA GLN A 80 -23.54 -3.08 7.76
C GLN A 80 -22.14 -2.92 8.38
N ASN A 81 -21.93 -1.92 9.23
CA ASN A 81 -20.64 -1.71 9.90
C ASN A 81 -20.59 -2.52 11.21
N ASP A 82 -19.62 -3.41 11.32
CA ASP A 82 -19.44 -4.37 12.40
C ASP A 82 -18.09 -4.25 13.11
N VAL A 83 -17.20 -3.36 12.65
CA VAL A 83 -15.88 -3.11 13.24
C VAL A 83 -15.71 -1.64 13.59
N THR A 84 -15.16 -1.35 14.76
CA THR A 84 -14.78 0.00 15.18
C THR A 84 -13.27 0.19 15.10
N VAL A 85 -12.80 1.06 14.21
CA VAL A 85 -11.40 1.51 14.20
C VAL A 85 -11.27 2.70 15.16
N VAL A 86 -10.37 2.63 16.13
CA VAL A 86 -10.15 3.66 17.15
C VAL A 86 -8.83 4.36 16.87
N PHE A 87 -8.82 5.70 16.90
CA PHE A 87 -7.64 6.55 16.74
C PHE A 87 -7.38 7.29 18.07
N PRO A 88 -6.58 6.73 18.99
CA PRO A 88 -6.39 7.30 20.33
C PRO A 88 -5.75 8.69 20.30
N SER A 89 -4.87 8.94 19.33
CA SER A 89 -4.16 10.21 19.10
C SER A 89 -5.08 11.42 19.00
N GLU A 90 -6.30 11.23 18.51
CA GLU A 90 -7.30 12.29 18.29
C GLU A 90 -8.65 11.99 18.98
N GLY A 91 -8.76 10.88 19.71
CA GLY A 91 -10.01 10.46 20.36
C GLY A 91 -11.13 10.09 19.39
N SER A 92 -10.81 9.85 18.11
CA SER A 92 -11.77 9.54 17.06
C SER A 92 -12.08 8.06 16.95
N LYS A 93 -13.26 7.74 16.40
CA LYS A 93 -13.67 6.37 16.07
C LYS A 93 -14.33 6.33 14.70
N LEU A 94 -14.07 5.26 13.95
CA LEU A 94 -14.69 5.00 12.66
C LEU A 94 -15.36 3.63 12.66
N LEU A 95 -16.65 3.60 12.35
CA LEU A 95 -17.37 2.36 12.11
C LEU A 95 -17.18 1.94 10.66
N VAL A 96 -16.65 0.73 10.46
CA VAL A 96 -16.37 0.15 9.15
C VAL A 96 -16.92 -1.27 9.06
N ASN A 97 -17.10 -1.75 7.84
CA ASN A 97 -17.44 -3.14 7.58
C ASN A 97 -16.17 -4.01 7.59
N SER A 98 -16.21 -5.16 8.26
CA SER A 98 -15.10 -6.11 8.39
C SER A 98 -14.58 -6.62 7.05
N ALA A 99 -15.46 -6.82 6.05
CA ALA A 99 -15.05 -7.22 4.71
C ALA A 99 -14.28 -6.09 4.01
N VAL A 100 -14.70 -4.84 4.21
CA VAL A 100 -13.98 -3.69 3.66
C VAL A 100 -12.62 -3.52 4.35
N LEU A 101 -12.55 -3.71 5.66
CA LEU A 101 -11.28 -3.71 6.41
C LEU A 101 -10.33 -4.79 5.87
N SER A 102 -10.84 -6.00 5.60
CA SER A 102 -10.06 -7.12 5.06
C SER A 102 -9.51 -6.89 3.65
N LEU A 103 -10.20 -6.09 2.85
CA LEU A 103 -9.75 -5.70 1.51
C LEU A 103 -8.64 -4.65 1.55
N ILE A 104 -8.68 -3.77 2.54
CA ILE A 104 -7.76 -2.63 2.64
C ILE A 104 -6.47 -3.05 3.31
N SER A 105 -6.56 -3.78 4.44
CA SER A 105 -5.40 -4.25 5.19
C SER A 105 -5.67 -5.63 5.78
N PRO A 106 -5.02 -6.68 5.25
CA PRO A 106 -5.05 -8.00 5.86
C PRO A 106 -4.60 -8.01 7.32
N VAL A 107 -3.67 -7.12 7.69
CA VAL A 107 -3.17 -6.97 9.06
C VAL A 107 -4.27 -6.52 10.01
N LEU A 108 -5.02 -5.46 9.65
CA LEU A 108 -6.12 -4.98 10.48
C LEU A 108 -7.23 -5.99 10.63
N TYR A 109 -7.47 -6.81 9.60
CA TYR A 109 -8.43 -7.91 9.71
C TYR A 109 -7.95 -9.02 10.64
N ILE A 110 -6.66 -9.38 10.59
CA ILE A 110 -6.08 -10.34 11.54
C ILE A 110 -6.17 -9.81 12.97
N GLU A 111 -5.84 -8.55 13.18
CA GLU A 111 -5.93 -7.90 14.50
C GLU A 111 -7.36 -7.89 15.02
N TYR A 112 -8.33 -7.56 14.15
CA TYR A 112 -9.76 -7.65 14.46
C TYR A 112 -10.17 -9.07 14.85
N LEU A 113 -9.73 -10.11 14.11
CA LEU A 113 -10.07 -11.50 14.44
C LEU A 113 -9.44 -11.98 15.77
N GLN A 114 -8.26 -11.47 16.12
CA GLN A 114 -7.58 -11.79 17.38
C GLN A 114 -8.14 -11.00 18.57
N SER A 115 -8.82 -9.89 18.31
CA SER A 115 -9.50 -9.07 19.30
C SER A 115 -10.74 -9.78 19.86
N SER A 116 -10.52 -10.68 20.83
CA SER A 116 -11.58 -11.43 21.52
C SER A 116 -12.48 -10.57 22.44
N LYS A 117 -12.09 -9.31 22.73
CA LYS A 117 -12.73 -8.46 23.74
C LYS A 117 -13.28 -7.14 23.21
N THR A 118 -12.81 -6.67 22.06
CA THR A 118 -13.22 -5.40 21.46
C THR A 118 -13.71 -5.67 20.04
N ASN A 119 -14.94 -5.27 19.71
CA ASN A 119 -15.41 -5.29 18.32
C ASN A 119 -14.72 -4.16 17.53
N GLY A 120 -13.39 -4.17 17.48
CA GLY A 120 -12.61 -3.05 16.99
C GLY A 120 -11.12 -3.28 16.97
N VAL A 121 -10.45 -2.38 16.27
CA VAL A 121 -9.00 -2.32 16.04
C VAL A 121 -8.51 -0.97 16.52
N VAL A 122 -7.33 -0.93 17.15
CA VAL A 122 -6.76 0.31 17.68
C VAL A 122 -5.56 0.69 16.81
N LEU A 123 -5.66 1.86 16.18
CA LEU A 123 -4.55 2.43 15.42
C LEU A 123 -3.82 3.42 16.33
N GLU A 124 -2.75 2.94 16.95
CA GLU A 124 -1.90 3.75 17.84
C GLU A 124 -1.28 4.97 17.13
N HIS A 125 -1.16 4.89 15.80
CA HIS A 125 -0.57 5.92 14.96
C HIS A 125 -1.47 6.31 13.79
N GLY A 126 -1.34 7.57 13.36
CA GLY A 126 -2.12 8.17 12.29
C GLY A 126 -3.40 8.87 12.76
N THR A 127 -4.17 9.35 11.78
CA THR A 127 -5.41 10.12 11.98
C THR A 127 -6.55 9.48 11.21
N LEU A 128 -7.79 9.74 11.63
CA LEU A 128 -8.98 9.32 10.89
C LEU A 128 -8.96 9.84 9.45
N SER A 129 -8.47 11.06 9.26
CA SER A 129 -8.34 11.69 7.94
C SER A 129 -7.40 10.89 7.04
N ALA A 130 -6.19 10.56 7.53
CA ALA A 130 -5.22 9.77 6.77
C ALA A 130 -5.76 8.37 6.45
N PHE A 131 -6.38 7.70 7.42
CA PHE A 131 -6.97 6.38 7.20
C PHE A 131 -8.08 6.42 6.15
N SER A 132 -8.96 7.43 6.22
CA SER A 132 -10.04 7.61 5.25
C SER A 132 -9.50 7.86 3.83
N LYS A 133 -8.41 8.62 3.70
CA LYS A 133 -7.72 8.82 2.42
C LYS A 133 -7.11 7.52 1.89
N LEU A 134 -6.47 6.71 2.74
CA LEU A 134 -5.93 5.40 2.35
C LEU A 134 -7.02 4.44 1.89
N VAL A 135 -8.16 4.42 2.56
CA VAL A 135 -9.34 3.65 2.16
C VAL A 135 -9.78 4.03 0.74
N LEU A 136 -9.86 5.33 0.43
CA LEU A 136 -10.23 5.83 -0.89
C LEU A 136 -9.20 5.42 -1.95
N LEU A 137 -7.92 5.56 -1.64
CA LEU A 137 -6.82 5.15 -2.52
C LEU A 137 -6.84 3.64 -2.79
N ALA A 138 -7.04 2.82 -1.76
CA ALA A 138 -7.20 1.37 -1.89
C ALA A 138 -8.42 0.99 -2.74
N SER A 139 -9.45 1.84 -2.75
CA SER A 139 -10.64 1.70 -3.58
C SER A 139 -10.45 2.23 -5.02
N GLY A 140 -9.22 2.58 -5.42
CA GLY A 140 -8.89 3.06 -6.76
C GLY A 140 -9.39 4.47 -7.08
N HIS A 141 -9.70 5.29 -6.06
CA HIS A 141 -10.05 6.69 -6.30
C HIS A 141 -8.80 7.51 -6.63
N ILE A 142 -8.97 8.46 -7.55
CA ILE A 142 -7.88 9.33 -8.01
C ILE A 142 -7.36 10.16 -6.83
N VAL A 143 -6.04 10.20 -6.71
CA VAL A 143 -5.29 11.01 -5.75
C VAL A 143 -5.63 12.49 -5.97
N PRO A 144 -6.21 13.22 -4.99
CA PRO A 144 -6.22 14.68 -4.98
C PRO A 144 -4.78 15.24 -5.04
N ALA A 145 -4.62 16.54 -5.35
CA ALA A 145 -3.34 17.21 -5.16
C ALA A 145 -2.99 17.27 -3.67
N TYR A 146 -2.26 16.26 -3.18
CA TYR A 146 -1.78 16.21 -1.80
C TYR A 146 -0.47 16.98 -1.68
N SER A 147 -0.27 17.62 -0.52
CA SER A 147 1.03 18.19 -0.19
C SER A 147 2.06 17.07 0.06
N LEU A 148 3.35 17.39 -0.06
CA LEU A 148 4.43 16.44 0.25
C LEU A 148 4.33 15.88 1.68
N ASP A 149 3.94 16.71 2.65
CA ASP A 149 3.70 16.30 4.03
C ASP A 149 2.61 15.24 4.13
N GLU A 150 1.47 15.49 3.47
CA GLU A 150 0.37 14.51 3.45
C GLU A 150 0.78 13.22 2.75
N LEU A 151 1.56 13.29 1.67
CA LEU A 151 2.04 12.10 0.97
C LEU A 151 2.95 11.24 1.85
N LEU A 152 3.89 11.86 2.58
CA LEU A 152 4.76 11.17 3.53
C LEU A 152 3.98 10.59 4.71
N ASP A 153 2.96 11.31 5.18
CA ASP A 153 2.07 10.85 6.24
C ASP A 153 1.28 9.61 5.81
N LEU A 154 0.65 9.68 4.64
CA LEU A 154 -0.09 8.58 4.05
C LEU A 154 0.82 7.37 3.74
N ALA A 155 2.03 7.59 3.23
CA ALA A 155 2.96 6.51 2.91
C ALA A 155 3.39 5.76 4.18
N GLY A 156 3.68 6.49 5.26
CA GLY A 156 3.98 5.87 6.55
C GLY A 156 2.85 5.00 7.08
N MET A 157 1.62 5.52 7.04
CA MET A 157 0.45 4.77 7.48
C MET A 157 0.15 3.58 6.54
N ALA A 158 0.32 3.72 5.22
CA ALA A 158 0.17 2.61 4.28
C ALA A 158 1.21 1.50 4.51
N HIS A 159 2.43 1.86 4.91
CA HIS A 159 3.48 0.93 5.27
C HIS A 159 3.14 0.16 6.56
N GLU A 160 2.75 0.87 7.61
CA GLU A 160 2.33 0.30 8.89
C GLU A 160 1.14 -0.67 8.72
N LEU A 161 0.16 -0.26 7.91
CA LEU A 161 -1.02 -1.05 7.60
C LEU A 161 -0.78 -2.15 6.55
N GLN A 162 0.45 -2.29 6.04
CA GLN A 162 0.82 -3.23 4.98
C GLN A 162 -0.14 -3.20 3.79
N ILE A 163 -0.25 -2.03 3.14
CA ILE A 163 -1.06 -1.80 1.94
C ILE A 163 -0.12 -1.53 0.75
N PRO A 164 0.54 -2.56 0.16
CA PRO A 164 1.68 -2.34 -0.74
C PRO A 164 1.32 -1.62 -2.03
N ALA A 165 0.12 -1.87 -2.57
CA ALA A 165 -0.36 -1.21 -3.78
C ALA A 165 -0.54 0.29 -3.59
N VAL A 166 -1.13 0.71 -2.47
CA VAL A 166 -1.30 2.13 -2.13
C VAL A 166 0.04 2.76 -1.79
N LEU A 167 0.90 2.05 -1.05
CA LEU A 167 2.26 2.51 -0.76
C LEU A 167 3.01 2.82 -2.05
N ALA A 168 3.05 1.90 -3.02
CA ALA A 168 3.76 2.09 -4.28
C ALA A 168 3.31 3.35 -5.04
N VAL A 169 1.99 3.62 -5.08
CA VAL A 169 1.42 4.83 -5.70
C VAL A 169 1.85 6.09 -4.94
N LEU A 170 1.87 6.04 -3.61
CA LEU A 170 2.30 7.16 -2.77
C LEU A 170 3.81 7.42 -2.93
N GLU A 171 4.64 6.38 -3.02
CA GLU A 171 6.08 6.53 -3.25
C GLU A 171 6.38 7.20 -4.60
N GLU A 172 5.62 6.88 -5.64
CA GLU A 172 5.74 7.52 -6.96
C GLU A 172 5.25 8.98 -6.92
N ALA A 173 4.17 9.25 -6.20
CA ALA A 173 3.69 10.61 -5.98
C ALA A 173 4.72 11.45 -5.20
N ILE A 174 5.38 10.89 -4.18
CA ILE A 174 6.46 11.56 -3.43
C ILE A 174 7.62 11.87 -4.37
N ALA A 175 8.07 10.90 -5.16
CA ALA A 175 9.19 11.08 -6.08
C ALA A 175 8.93 12.15 -7.16
N SER A 176 7.68 12.28 -7.62
CA SER A 176 7.28 13.29 -8.62
C SER A 176 6.98 14.68 -8.02
N THR A 177 6.72 14.76 -6.71
CA THR A 177 6.42 16.02 -6.01
C THR A 177 7.64 16.60 -5.28
N ALA A 178 8.62 15.77 -4.91
CA ALA A 178 9.78 16.20 -4.15
C ALA A 178 10.71 17.09 -4.99
N GLU A 179 11.04 18.26 -4.44
CA GLU A 179 12.03 19.20 -4.96
C GLU A 179 13.34 19.07 -4.17
N VAL A 180 14.45 19.60 -4.71
CA VAL A 180 15.79 19.48 -4.11
C VAL A 180 15.81 20.02 -2.66
N GLU A 181 15.11 21.12 -2.43
CA GLU A 181 14.92 21.79 -1.15
C GLU A 181 14.22 20.90 -0.12
N THR A 182 13.46 19.90 -0.59
CA THR A 182 12.66 19.00 0.25
C THR A 182 13.28 17.61 0.42
N TYR A 183 14.34 17.27 -0.31
CA TYR A 183 14.96 15.94 -0.24
C TYR A 183 15.41 15.57 1.17
N ALA A 184 15.96 16.52 1.94
CA ALA A 184 16.39 16.25 3.31
C ALA A 184 15.22 15.83 4.20
N LYS A 185 14.09 16.51 4.06
CA LYS A 185 12.85 16.18 4.78
C LYS A 185 12.33 14.81 4.38
N VAL A 186 12.28 14.53 3.08
CA VAL A 186 11.85 13.21 2.57
C VAL A 186 12.75 12.12 3.13
N LEU A 187 14.08 12.29 3.09
CA LEU A 187 15.06 11.33 3.63
C LEU A 187 14.86 11.09 5.13
N ILE A 188 14.72 12.16 5.92
CA ILE A 188 14.53 12.04 7.37
C ILE A 188 13.24 11.27 7.70
N VAL A 189 12.13 11.65 7.07
CA VAL A 189 10.81 11.06 7.36
C VAL A 189 10.74 9.62 6.84
N SER A 190 11.18 9.37 5.60
CA SER A 190 11.16 8.03 4.99
C SER A 190 12.07 7.06 5.74
N HIS A 191 13.28 7.48 6.13
CA HIS A 191 14.19 6.66 6.92
C HIS A 191 13.59 6.32 8.30
N ARG A 192 13.05 7.31 9.01
CA ARG A 192 12.44 7.10 10.33
C ARG A 192 11.25 6.14 10.29
N ARG A 193 10.50 6.14 9.19
CA ARG A 193 9.30 5.32 8.99
C ARG A 193 9.57 3.99 8.28
N GLY A 194 10.82 3.65 7.98
CA GLY A 194 11.17 2.40 7.29
C GLY A 194 10.74 2.34 5.82
N LEU A 195 10.48 3.50 5.19
CA LEU A 195 10.11 3.60 3.78
C LEU A 195 11.37 3.46 2.91
N ASN A 196 11.94 2.25 2.86
CA ASN A 196 13.26 1.98 2.30
C ASN A 196 13.35 2.37 0.81
N ARG A 197 12.32 2.08 0.02
CA ARG A 197 12.31 2.41 -1.42
C ARG A 197 12.24 3.92 -1.65
N THR A 198 11.37 4.62 -0.93
CA THR A 198 11.35 6.10 -0.91
C THR A 198 12.71 6.69 -0.50
N THR A 199 13.33 6.13 0.54
CA THR A 199 14.65 6.57 1.03
C THR A 199 15.72 6.39 -0.06
N ALA A 200 15.81 5.21 -0.66
CA ALA A 200 16.79 4.90 -1.71
C ALA A 200 16.60 5.77 -2.96
N ASN A 201 15.35 5.93 -3.43
CA ASN A 201 15.06 6.79 -4.58
C ASN A 201 15.46 8.24 -4.31
N THR A 202 15.16 8.75 -3.11
CA THR A 202 15.48 10.14 -2.75
C THR A 202 16.99 10.34 -2.57
N LEU A 203 17.71 9.34 -2.02
CA LEU A 203 19.18 9.38 -1.94
C LEU A 203 19.79 9.51 -3.34
N HIS A 204 19.32 8.71 -4.30
CA HIS A 204 19.80 8.76 -5.67
C HIS A 204 19.52 10.12 -6.34
N LEU A 205 18.32 10.68 -6.14
CA LEU A 205 17.98 12.02 -6.65
C LEU A 205 18.82 13.13 -6.01
N ALA A 206 19.10 13.01 -4.71
CA ALA A 206 19.94 13.94 -3.96
C ALA A 206 21.41 13.86 -4.40
N ALA A 207 21.95 12.67 -4.64
CA ALA A 207 23.30 12.46 -5.16
C ALA A 207 23.47 13.09 -6.55
N ARG A 208 22.49 12.92 -7.45
CA ARG A 208 22.51 13.56 -8.77
C ARG A 208 22.45 15.08 -8.74
N SER A 209 21.90 15.65 -7.66
CA SER A 209 21.74 17.09 -7.46
C SER A 209 22.63 17.60 -6.31
N PHE A 210 23.73 16.90 -6.02
CA PHE A 210 24.46 17.04 -4.76
C PHE A 210 24.88 18.48 -4.45
N HIS A 211 25.42 19.21 -5.43
CA HIS A 211 25.86 20.59 -5.25
C HIS A 211 24.73 21.54 -4.81
N HIS A 212 23.52 21.33 -5.33
CA HIS A 212 22.35 22.09 -4.90
C HIS A 212 21.82 21.59 -3.55
N PHE A 213 21.88 20.27 -3.34
CA PHE A 213 21.38 19.65 -2.14
C PHE A 213 22.18 20.01 -0.87
N ILE A 214 23.51 20.01 -0.94
CA ILE A 214 24.36 20.39 0.22
C ILE A 214 24.22 21.87 0.61
N ALA A 215 23.77 22.70 -0.32
CA ALA A 215 23.50 24.12 -0.08
C ALA A 215 22.11 24.35 0.55
N SER A 216 21.27 23.30 0.65
CA SER A 216 19.94 23.40 1.26
C SER A 216 20.01 23.43 2.79
N ASP A 217 19.13 24.21 3.42
CA ASP A 217 19.04 24.31 4.89
C ASP A 217 18.77 22.95 5.57
N GLY A 218 18.13 22.03 4.86
CA GLY A 218 17.78 20.71 5.37
C GLY A 218 18.96 19.74 5.46
N TYR A 219 20.03 19.93 4.67
CA TYR A 219 21.16 18.99 4.62
C TYR A 219 21.83 18.81 5.99
N LEU A 220 22.03 19.91 6.73
CA LEU A 220 22.66 19.90 8.05
C LEU A 220 21.82 19.18 9.13
N GLN A 221 20.55 18.90 8.85
CA GLN A 221 19.65 18.19 9.76
C GLN A 221 19.64 16.68 9.51
N LEU A 222 20.35 16.20 8.47
CA LEU A 222 20.39 14.79 8.14
C LEU A 222 21.10 13.98 9.26
N PRO A 223 20.54 12.84 9.67
CA PRO A 223 21.25 11.87 10.49
C PRO A 223 22.55 11.42 9.81
N GLU A 224 23.60 11.21 10.62
CA GLU A 224 24.91 10.74 10.14
C GLU A 224 24.79 9.53 9.21
N ARG A 225 23.92 8.57 9.55
CA ARG A 225 23.67 7.37 8.72
C ARG A 225 23.20 7.70 7.30
N ILE A 226 22.37 8.74 7.13
CA ILE A 226 21.88 9.16 5.81
C ILE A 226 23.02 9.86 5.04
N ILE A 227 23.83 10.67 5.73
CA ILE A 227 24.99 11.33 5.11
C ILE A 227 25.99 10.28 4.61
N THR A 228 26.31 9.28 5.43
CA THR A 228 27.21 8.17 5.02
C THR A 228 26.65 7.41 3.83
N ALA A 229 25.34 7.11 3.82
CA ALA A 229 24.70 6.45 2.69
C ALA A 229 24.71 7.29 1.41
N LEU A 230 24.53 8.61 1.53
CA LEU A 230 24.62 9.54 0.41
C LEU A 230 26.05 9.59 -0.17
N LEU A 231 27.07 9.67 0.67
CA LEU A 231 28.47 9.73 0.24
C LEU A 231 28.98 8.42 -0.38
N ALA A 232 28.32 7.30 -0.10
CA ALA A 232 28.62 5.99 -0.66
C ALA A 232 27.81 5.68 -1.94
N ASP A 233 27.01 6.63 -2.46
CA ASP A 233 26.23 6.43 -3.67
C ASP A 233 27.12 6.54 -4.91
N ASP A 234 27.06 5.53 -5.79
CA ASP A 234 27.85 5.43 -7.03
C ASP A 234 27.70 6.68 -7.92
N ALA A 235 26.58 7.41 -7.86
CA ALA A 235 26.40 8.64 -8.63
C ALA A 235 27.37 9.75 -8.20
N LEU A 236 27.76 9.78 -6.92
CA LEU A 236 28.78 10.69 -6.40
C LEU A 236 30.19 10.20 -6.70
N GLU A 237 30.43 8.88 -6.67
CA GLU A 237 31.71 8.30 -7.08
C GLU A 237 32.01 8.61 -8.56
N ALA A 238 31.03 8.45 -9.44
CA ALA A 238 31.16 8.79 -10.86
C ALA A 238 31.40 10.29 -11.10
N MET A 239 30.94 11.17 -10.21
CA MET A 239 31.24 12.61 -10.28
C MET A 239 32.67 12.94 -9.82
N GLN A 240 33.27 12.10 -8.97
CA GLN A 240 34.65 12.27 -8.50
C GLN A 240 35.68 11.73 -9.50
N GLU A 241 35.35 10.68 -10.26
CA GLU A 241 36.24 10.11 -11.29
C GLU A 241 36.32 10.96 -12.59
N GLY A 242 35.36 11.86 -12.79
CA GLY A 242 35.30 12.76 -13.95
C GLY A 242 35.89 14.16 -13.74
N ALA A 243 36.44 14.44 -12.56
CA ALA A 243 37.05 15.72 -12.17
C ALA A 243 38.57 15.60 -12.05
#